data_AF-A0A917EZG9-F1
#
_entry.id   AF-A0A917EZG9-F1
#
_cell.length_a   1.000
_cell.length_b   1.000
_cell.length_c   1.000
_cell.angle_alpha   90.00
_cell.angle_beta   90.00
_cell.angle_gamma   90.00
#
_symmetry.space_group_name_H-M   'P 1'
#
loop_
_entity.id
_entity.type
_entity.pdbx_description
1 polymer ?
#
loop_
_entity_poly.entity_id
_entity_poly.type
_entity_poly.pdbx_seq_one_letter_code
_entity_poly.pdbx_strand_id
1 'polypeptide(L)' 'MKESSLDIQIEKLRNKMHEAYRSKKPYHEILEISQQLDKLLNQLSRKSK' A
#
# COMPACT_ATOMS: atom_id res chain seq x y z
N MET A 1 -6.16 11.30 17.12
CA MET A 1 -5.70 11.88 15.85
C MET A 1 -6.53 11.28 14.72
N LYS A 2 -7.15 12.07 13.84
CA LYS A 2 -7.84 11.54 12.65
C LYS A 2 -6.77 11.08 11.66
N GLU A 3 -6.75 9.80 11.32
CA GLU A 3 -5.96 9.29 10.20
C GLU A 3 -6.38 10.01 8.92
N SER A 4 -5.42 10.40 8.09
CA SER A 4 -5.74 10.99 6.81
C SER A 4 -6.31 9.93 5.86
N SER A 5 -7.09 10.35 4.86
CA SER A 5 -7.55 9.44 3.81
C SER A 5 -6.40 8.69 3.11
N LEU A 6 -5.20 9.29 3.11
CA LEU A 6 -3.99 8.67 2.55
C LEU A 6 -3.45 7.55 3.44
N ASP A 7 -3.44 7.74 4.77
CA ASP A 7 -3.01 6.72 5.73
C ASP A 7 -3.92 5.48 5.66
N ILE A 8 -5.23 5.71 5.58
CA ILE A 8 -6.22 4.63 5.44
C ILE A 8 -5.98 3.84 4.13
N GLN A 9 -5.65 4.52 3.03
CA GLN A 9 -5.36 3.85 1.76
C GLN A 9 -4.07 3.04 1.81
N ILE A 10 -3.03 3.57 2.46
CA ILE A 10 -1.75 2.87 2.67
C ILE A 10 -1.97 1.59 3.47
N GLU A 11 -2.71 1.66 4.58
CA GLU A 11 -2.98 0.47 5.41
C GLU A 11 -3.85 -0.56 4.70
N LYS A 12 -4.84 -0.14 3.91
CA LYS A 12 -5.62 -1.05 3.07
C LYS A 12 -4.74 -1.80 2.07
N LEU A 13 -3.84 -1.09 1.37
CA LEU A 13 -2.93 -1.71 0.41
C LEU A 13 -1.89 -2.62 1.07
N ARG A 14 -1.38 -2.24 2.25
CA ARG A 14 -0.47 -3.06 3.04
C ARG A 14 -1.12 -4.38 3.45
N ASN A 15 -2.36 -4.32 3.93
CA ASN A 15 -3.13 -5.52 4.26
C ASN A 15 -3.38 -6.40 3.02
N LYS A 16 -3.72 -5.81 1.88
CA LYS A 16 -3.90 -6.52 0.61
C LYS A 16 -2.60 -7.21 0.16
N MET A 17 -1.44 -6.58 0.34
CA MET A 17 -0.14 -7.18 0.04
C MET A 17 0.12 -8.41 0.92
N HIS A 18 -0.09 -8.29 2.23
CA HIS A 18 0.07 -9.40 3.16
C HIS A 18 -0.89 -10.56 2.89
N GLU A 19 -2.12 -10.26 2.49
CA GLU A 19 -3.09 -11.27 2.05
C GLU A 19 -2.61 -11.95 0.76
N ALA A 20 -2.16 -11.19 -0.24
CA ALA A 20 -1.66 -11.74 -1.49
C ALA A 20 -0.46 -12.69 -1.27
N TYR A 21 0.46 -12.34 -0.37
CA TYR A 21 1.55 -13.22 0.06
C TYR A 21 1.03 -14.49 0.74
N ARG A 22 0.10 -14.38 1.70
CA ARG A 22 -0.46 -15.52 2.43
C ARG A 22 -1.24 -16.47 1.52
N SER A 23 -1.97 -15.92 0.56
CA SER A 23 -2.77 -16.66 -0.42
C SER A 23 -1.94 -17.17 -1.61
N LYS A 24 -0.60 -17.02 -1.59
CA LYS A 24 0.31 -17.41 -2.68
C LYS A 24 -0.16 -16.91 -4.05
N LYS A 25 -0.61 -15.65 -4.10
CA LYS A 25 -1.01 -15.01 -5.36
C LYS A 25 0.17 -15.00 -6.34
N PRO A 26 -0.10 -14.97 -7.65
CA PRO A 26 0.93 -14.83 -8.66
C PRO A 26 1.83 -13.62 -8.37
N TYR A 27 3.12 -13.76 -8.65
CA TYR A 27 4.10 -12.71 -8.41
C TYR A 27 3.69 -11.35 -9.03
N HIS A 28 3.09 -11.36 -10.23
CA HIS A 28 2.63 -10.13 -10.88
C HIS A 28 1.60 -9.36 -10.05
N GLU A 29 0.68 -10.06 -9.35
CA GLU A 29 -0.36 -9.42 -8.51
C GLU A 29 0.28 -8.79 -7.27
N ILE A 30 1.26 -9.47 -6.68
CA ILE A 30 2.01 -8.95 -5.54
C ILE A 30 2.83 -7.72 -5.96
N LEU A 31 3.46 -7.77 -7.13
CA LEU A 31 4.24 -6.68 -7.69
C LEU A 31 3.37 -5.44 -7.96
N GLU A 32 2.19 -5.61 -8.54
CA GLU A 32 1.25 -4.50 -8.78
C GLU A 32 0.83 -3.83 -7.47
N ILE A 33 0.51 -4.63 -6.44
CA ILE A 33 0.14 -4.10 -5.11
C ILE A 33 1.32 -3.33 -4.50
N SER A 34 2.54 -3.85 -4.59
CA SER A 34 3.76 -3.19 -4.10
C SER A 34 4.01 -1.85 -4.80
N GLN A 35 3.87 -1.79 -6.13
CA GLN A 35 4.03 -0.54 -6.89
C GLN A 35 2.97 0.51 -6.53
N GLN A 36 1.74 0.09 -6.27
CA GLN A 36 0.68 0.99 -5.82
C GLN A 36 0.96 1.53 -4.40
N LEU A 37 1.46 0.67 -3.51
CA LEU A 37 1.86 1.07 -2.16
C LEU A 37 2.99 2.11 -2.20
N ASP A 38 4.01 1.89 -3.00
CA ASP A 38 5.13 2.83 -3.19
C ASP A 38 4.66 4.20 -3.68
N LYS A 39 3.69 4.25 -4.60
CA LYS A 39 3.11 5.53 -5.07
C LYS A 39 2.46 6.31 -3.91
N LEU A 40 1.69 5.63 -3.06
CA LEU A 40 1.03 6.27 -1.92
C LEU A 40 2.03 6.73 -0.85
N LEU A 41 3.05 5.91 -0.56
CA LEU A 41 4.12 6.26 0.37
C LEU A 41 4.92 7.49 -0.12
N ASN A 42 5.19 7.56 -1.42
CA ASN A 42 5.82 8.72 -2.03
C ASN A 42 4.94 9.98 -1.92
N GLN A 43 3.63 9.85 -2.10
CA GLN A 43 2.70 10.96 -1.90
C GLN A 43 2.68 11.43 -0.43
N LEU A 44 2.75 10.50 0.52
CA LEU A 44 2.79 10.81 1.95
C LEU A 44 4.09 11.55 2.29
N SER A 45 5.22 11.03 1.83
CA SER A 45 6.54 11.65 2.03
C SER A 45 6.60 13.08 1.49
N ARG A 46 6.01 13.33 0.31
CA ARG A 46 5.94 14.68 -0.29
C ARG A 46 5.08 15.65 0.51
N LYS A 47 4.05 15.19 1.22
CA LYS A 47 3.21 16.03 2.11
C LYS A 47 3.87 16.35 3.44
N SER A 48 4.90 15.60 3.82
CA SER A 48 5.66 15.80 5.06
C SER A 48 6.87 16.75 4.89
N LYS A 49 7.04 17.34 3.70
CA LYS A 49 8.03 18.39 3.39
C LYS A 49 7.35 19.75 3.38
#